data_AF-A0A7Y6UBN9-F1
#
_entry.id   AF-A0A7Y6UBN9-F1
#
_cell.length_a   1.000
_cell.length_b   1.000
_cell.length_c   1.000
_cell.angle_alpha   90.00
_cell.angle_beta   90.00
_cell.angle_gamma   90.00
#
_symmetry.space_group_name_H-M   'P 1'
#
loop_
_entity.id
_entity.type
_entity.pdbx_description
1 polymer ?
#
loop_
_entity_poly.entity_id
_entity_poly.type
_entity_poly.pdbx_seq_one_letter_code
_entity_poly.pdbx_strand_id
1 'polypeptide(L)' 'LKGKGVPSLRNRNVRGDHFVTLVVQVPERMTEAQKEALRKFDDAMNGIAPEGEKHKKKGLFGKLEK' A
#
# COMPACT_ATOMS: atom_id res chain seq x y z
N LEU A 1 19.16 -8.62 1.88
CA LEU A 1 19.78 -9.26 3.06
C LEU A 1 21.15 -9.79 2.67
N LYS A 2 22.19 -9.11 3.16
CA LYS A 2 23.58 -9.42 2.81
C LYS A 2 23.95 -10.83 3.26
N GLY A 3 24.54 -11.64 2.37
CA GLY A 3 25.04 -12.99 2.67
C GLY A 3 23.96 -14.06 2.97
N LYS A 4 22.68 -13.74 2.76
CA LYS A 4 21.55 -14.69 2.95
C LYS A 4 21.08 -15.33 1.65
N GLY A 5 21.71 -15.01 0.52
CA GLY A 5 21.47 -15.63 -0.77
C GLY A 5 22.19 -16.99 -0.91
N VAL A 6 22.18 -17.50 -2.14
CA VAL A 6 22.70 -18.82 -2.48
C VAL A 6 24.23 -18.87 -2.34
N PRO A 7 24.81 -19.97 -1.82
CA PRO A 7 26.26 -20.16 -1.76
C PRO A 7 26.86 -20.35 -3.16
N SER A 8 28.06 -19.80 -3.37
CA SER A 8 28.79 -19.98 -4.64
C SER A 8 29.33 -21.40 -4.78
N LEU A 9 29.24 -21.96 -6.00
CA LEU A 9 29.80 -23.27 -6.32
C LEU A 9 31.33 -23.30 -6.24
N ARG A 10 32.00 -22.15 -6.46
CA ARG A 10 33.46 -22.05 -6.47
C ARG A 10 34.07 -21.84 -5.08
N ASN A 11 33.33 -21.24 -4.15
CA ASN A 11 33.81 -21.01 -2.79
C ASN A 11 32.63 -21.03 -1.80
N ARG A 12 32.59 -22.06 -0.95
CA ARG A 12 31.50 -22.29 0.03
C ARG A 12 31.40 -21.18 1.09
N ASN A 13 32.47 -20.41 1.30
CA ASN A 13 32.46 -19.29 2.24
C ASN A 13 31.83 -18.02 1.65
N VAL A 14 31.60 -17.98 0.33
CA VAL A 14 30.97 -16.84 -0.35
C VAL A 14 29.49 -17.12 -0.59
N ARG A 15 28.64 -16.25 -0.07
CA ARG A 15 27.19 -16.25 -0.30
C ARG A 15 26.74 -14.97 -0.97
N GLY A 16 25.79 -15.10 -1.90
CA GLY A 16 25.11 -13.96 -2.48
C GLY A 16 24.14 -13.30 -1.50
N ASP A 17 23.40 -12.32 -2.01
CA ASP A 17 22.44 -11.55 -1.23
C ASP A 17 21.00 -11.96 -1.56
N HIS A 18 20.13 -11.94 -0.55
CA HIS A 18 18.71 -12.20 -0.73
C HIS A 18 17.97 -10.87 -0.86
N PHE A 19 17.36 -10.60 -2.01
CA PHE A 19 16.53 -9.42 -2.21
C PHE A 19 15.10 -9.70 -1.75
N VAL A 20 14.55 -8.83 -0.91
CA VAL A 20 13.18 -8.94 -0.41
C VAL A 20 12.33 -7.90 -1.12
N THR A 21 11.29 -8.35 -1.81
CA THR A 21 10.26 -7.47 -2.38
C THR A 21 9.08 -7.46 -1.42
N LEU A 22 8.75 -6.29 -0.89
CA LEU A 22 7.60 -6.13 -0.02
C LEU A 22 6.38 -5.83 -0.89
N VAL A 23 5.36 -6.66 -0.75
CA VAL A 23 4.05 -6.43 -1.36
C VAL A 23 3.07 -6.17 -0.21
N VAL A 24 2.44 -5.00 -0.24
CA VAL A 24 1.39 -4.65 0.72
C VAL A 24 0.06 -5.09 0.15
N GLN A 25 -0.65 -5.94 0.89
CA GLN A 25 -1.99 -6.38 0.54
C GLN A 25 -3.01 -5.50 1.27
N VAL A 26 -3.86 -4.82 0.49
CA VAL A 26 -4.97 -4.01 1.04
C VAL A 26 -6.17 -4.93 1.26
N PRO A 27 -6.77 -4.95 2.47
CA PRO A 27 -7.96 -5.76 2.72
C PRO A 27 -9.19 -5.16 2.04
N GLU A 28 -9.98 -6.01 1.38
CA GLU A 28 -11.17 -5.60 0.61
C GLU A 28 -12.40 -5.33 1.50
N ARG A 29 -12.44 -5.95 2.69
CA ARG A 29 -13.57 -5.85 3.63
C ARG A 29 -13.03 -5.55 5.03
N MET A 30 -13.68 -4.61 5.71
CA MET A 30 -13.33 -4.20 7.08
C MET A 30 -14.60 -3.96 7.89
N THR A 31 -14.51 -4.23 9.20
CA THR A 31 -15.55 -3.89 10.17
C THR A 31 -15.61 -2.38 10.42
N GLU A 32 -16.68 -1.90 11.03
CA GLU A 32 -16.84 -0.47 11.35
C GLU A 32 -15.75 0.05 12.30
N ALA A 33 -15.45 -0.71 13.36
CA ALA A 33 -14.37 -0.38 14.30
C ALA A 33 -12.99 -0.28 13.62
N GLN A 34 -12.70 -1.14 12.63
CA GLN A 34 -11.44 -1.09 11.87
C GLN A 34 -11.36 0.17 11.00
N LYS A 35 -12.48 0.57 10.38
CA LYS A 35 -12.54 1.81 9.58
C LYS A 35 -12.35 3.04 10.44
N GLU A 36 -12.96 3.07 11.63
CA GLU A 36 -12.76 4.17 12.58
C GLU A 36 -11.32 4.25 13.08
N ALA A 37 -10.68 3.12 13.35
CA ALA A 37 -9.26 3.08 13.71
C ALA A 37 -8.36 3.65 12.61
N LEU A 38 -8.66 3.34 11.34
CA LEU A 38 -7.94 3.92 10.19
C LEU A 38 -8.16 5.43 10.06
N ARG A 39 -9.37 5.94 10.31
CA ARG A 39 -9.64 7.39 10.31
C ARG A 39 -8.87 8.10 11.42
N LYS A 40 -8.90 7.56 12.65
CA LYS A 40 -8.13 8.09 13.78
C LYS A 40 -6.62 8.07 13.51
N PHE A 41 -6.14 7.01 12.85
CA PHE A 41 -4.74 6.93 12.43
C PHE A 41 -4.42 8.02 11.40
N ASP A 42 -5.29 8.24 10.41
CA ASP A 42 -5.12 9.30 9.40
C ASP A 42 -5.11 10.70 10.05
N ASP A 43 -6.05 10.98 10.95
CA ASP A 43 -6.13 12.24 11.70
C ASP A 43 -4.84 12.50 12.50
N ALA A 44 -4.28 11.46 13.14
CA ALA A 44 -3.06 11.57 13.93
C ALA A 44 -1.80 11.77 13.06
N MET A 45 -1.78 11.22 11.85
CA MET A 45 -0.61 11.26 10.96
C MET A 45 -0.60 12.50 10.07
N ASN A 46 -1.77 12.93 9.57
CA ASN A 46 -1.90 13.98 8.56
C ASN A 46 -2.60 15.25 9.07
N GLY A 47 -3.09 15.25 10.32
CA GLY A 47 -3.88 16.33 10.89
C GLY A 47 -5.36 16.24 10.50
N ILE A 48 -6.22 16.99 11.21
CA ILE A 48 -7.66 16.99 10.97
C ILE A 48 -7.95 17.71 9.65
N ALA A 49 -8.15 16.97 8.57
CA ALA A 49 -8.76 17.51 7.37
C ALA A 49 -10.25 17.75 7.66
N PRO A 50 -10.82 18.92 7.32
CA PRO A 50 -12.26 19.14 7.52
C PRO A 50 -13.04 18.11 6.70
N GLU A 51 -13.91 17.34 7.37
CA GLU A 51 -14.86 16.42 6.73
C GLU A 51 -15.76 17.22 5.75
N GLY A 52 -15.39 17.27 4.47
CA GLY A 52 -16.11 18.13 3.54
C GLY A 52 -15.95 17.85 2.05
N GLU A 53 -14.83 17.31 1.58
CA GLU A 53 -14.66 17.05 0.14
C GLU A 53 -14.81 15.57 -0.19
N LYS A 54 -16.06 15.12 -0.11
CA LYS A 54 -16.53 14.00 -0.95
C LYS A 54 -16.14 14.34 -2.38
N HIS A 55 -15.08 13.71 -2.89
CA HIS A 55 -14.77 13.68 -4.32
C HIS A 55 -16.01 13.16 -5.06
N LYS A 56 -16.87 14.09 -5.50
CA LYS A 56 -17.96 13.83 -6.44
C LYS A 56 -17.29 13.29 -7.69
N LYS A 57 -17.46 12.00 -7.95
CA LYS A 57 -17.16 11.38 -9.23
C LYS A 57 -17.82 12.23 -10.33
N LYS A 58 -17.05 13.05 -11.05
CA LYS A 58 -17.52 13.72 -12.25
C LYS A 58 -17.77 12.62 -13.28
N GLY A 59 -19.05 12.39 -13.59
CA GLY A 59 -19.50 11.37 -14.53
C GLY A 59 -18.85 11.54 -15.90
N LEU A 60 -18.17 10.50 -16.36
CA LEU A 60 -17.72 10.30 -17.75
C LEU A 60 -18.82 9.62 -18.57
N PHE A 61 -20.04 10.19 -18.62
CA PHE A 61 -21.09 9.65 -19.49
C PHE A 61 -21.92 10.77 -20.12
N GLY A 62 -21.82 10.88 -21.45
CA GLY A 62 -22.90 11.33 -22.32
C GLY A 62 -22.79 12.74 -22.89
N LYS A 63 -22.06 12.89 -24.01
CA LYS A 63 -22.57 13.51 -25.27
C LYS A 63 -21.43 13.65 -26.30
N LEU A 64 -21.35 12.67 -27.19
CA LEU A 64 -20.88 12.89 -28.55
C LEU A 64 -22.02 12.44 -29.48
N GLU A 65 -22.97 13.33 -29.71
CA GLU A 65 -23.83 13.30 -30.90
C GLU A 65 -24.15 14.75 -31.28
N LYS A 66 -23.45 15.23 -32.31
CA LYS A 66 -24.00 16.03 -33.41
C LYS A 66 -23.00 16.02 -34.56
#